data_AF-A0A955P1P5-F1
#
_entry.id   AF-A0A955P1P5-F1
#
_cell.length_a   1.000
_cell.length_b   1.000
_cell.length_c   1.000
_cell.angle_alpha   90.00
_cell.angle_beta   90.00
_cell.angle_gamma   90.00
#
_symmetry.space_group_name_H-M   'P 1'
#
loop_
_entity.id
_entity.type
_entity.pdbx_description
1 polymer ?
#
loop_
_entity_poly.entity_id
_entity_poly.type
_entity_poly.pdbx_seq_one_letter_code
_entity_poly.pdbx_strand_id
1 'polypeptide(L)'
;MNSRSLFCLTSLLIILLPLRSATAESAEDRANAILEGFSQVQQDYQRFQEEIVNLIRVDFDLDSALLLPQEEVELRITARCETSPNPKLELIEDCYSETPRTTSFDLKWNKTLEGEFVANWKWTPTGTGNYLLHWVCDIGGDIPDFYRNFSVIDQSFAVAILNSTSHRQPRPEPDFHELHLPFSYWAESMLFTPRGSAQQFTNFSMGARQYGDDPGLMIFKGGCYLKDDQSVFYDEPEPVQRAVLASYQELWGMHGFPQPLSSLYTYGLGNGPVKVARSLGFDLLGALCADQNWGDGPFQINHWGMPARPYFVSSEDFRKPGPGSSGAMVGVQQCERYTVGCRDYNCVYSFEGGISYAFDQYTAQAKDRVVDEIILSREKDFLECLLNSAGQTDTPFFFSCGIEMNG
;
A
#
# COMPACT_ATOMS: atom_id res chain seq x y z
N MET A 1 11.00 1.52 -71.60
CA MET A 1 10.33 2.84 -71.49
C MET A 1 8.83 2.63 -71.59
N ASN A 2 8.06 3.39 -70.80
CA ASN A 2 6.60 3.32 -70.51
C ASN A 2 6.26 2.26 -69.44
N SER A 3 6.17 2.55 -68.14
CA SER A 3 5.38 3.54 -67.39
C SER A 3 3.87 3.39 -67.56
N ARG A 4 3.21 2.79 -66.56
CA ARG A 4 2.12 3.40 -65.78
C ARG A 4 1.58 2.42 -64.73
N SER A 5 1.73 2.87 -63.49
CA SER A 5 1.18 2.33 -62.26
C SER A 5 -0.35 2.44 -62.24
N LEU A 6 -1.04 1.39 -61.83
CA LEU A 6 -2.44 1.43 -61.44
C LEU A 6 -2.51 1.29 -59.91
N PHE A 7 -2.60 2.42 -59.21
CA PHE A 7 -2.99 2.46 -57.81
C PHE A 7 -4.52 2.38 -57.75
N CYS A 8 -5.05 1.32 -57.14
CA CYS A 8 -6.45 1.22 -56.75
C CYS A 8 -6.67 2.14 -55.54
N LEU A 9 -7.20 3.34 -55.78
CA LEU A 9 -7.83 4.18 -54.75
C LEU A 9 -9.25 3.63 -54.52
N THR A 10 -9.39 2.70 -53.59
CA THR A 10 -10.68 2.41 -52.96
C THR A 10 -11.07 3.61 -52.13
N SER A 11 -12.14 4.27 -52.54
CA SER A 11 -12.77 5.41 -51.88
C SER A 11 -13.05 5.11 -50.39
N LEU A 12 -12.28 5.75 -49.50
CA LEU A 12 -12.54 5.74 -48.07
C LEU A 12 -13.73 6.67 -47.81
N LEU A 13 -14.91 6.09 -47.55
CA LEU A 13 -16.07 6.83 -47.08
C LEU A 13 -15.87 7.17 -45.60
N ILE A 14 -15.36 8.38 -45.31
CA ILE A 14 -15.31 8.90 -43.93
C ILE A 14 -16.70 9.42 -43.59
N ILE A 15 -17.48 8.62 -42.87
CA ILE A 15 -18.74 9.07 -42.26
C ILE A 15 -18.36 9.86 -41.00
N LEU A 16 -18.28 11.19 -41.12
CA LEU A 16 -18.20 12.08 -39.96
C LEU A 16 -19.59 12.17 -39.31
N LEU A 17 -19.85 11.29 -38.35
CA LEU A 17 -20.99 11.45 -37.45
C LEU A 17 -20.69 12.65 -36.53
N PRO A 18 -21.62 13.59 -36.35
CA PRO A 18 -21.46 14.62 -35.34
C PRO A 18 -21.48 13.94 -33.98
N LEU A 19 -20.32 13.88 -33.31
CA LEU A 19 -20.28 13.67 -31.87
C LEU A 19 -21.13 14.78 -31.27
N ARG A 20 -22.24 14.41 -30.62
CA ARG A 20 -22.93 15.32 -29.71
C ARG A 20 -21.86 15.86 -28.77
N SER A 21 -21.55 17.15 -28.86
CA SER A 21 -20.77 17.81 -27.84
C SER A 21 -21.64 17.85 -26.60
N ALA A 22 -21.53 16.82 -25.75
CA ALA A 22 -21.66 17.07 -24.32
C ALA A 22 -20.70 18.24 -24.07
N THR A 23 -21.22 19.35 -23.56
CA THR A 23 -20.38 20.43 -23.07
C THR A 23 -19.35 19.79 -22.16
N ALA A 24 -18.08 19.79 -22.56
CA ALA A 24 -17.02 19.25 -21.72
C ALA A 24 -17.13 20.00 -20.39
N GLU A 25 -17.47 19.27 -19.34
CA GLU A 25 -17.45 19.81 -17.98
C GLU A 25 -16.06 20.42 -17.77
N SER A 26 -16.01 21.66 -17.25
CA SER A 26 -14.72 22.27 -17.03
C SER A 26 -13.97 21.51 -15.93
N ALA A 27 -12.64 21.51 -15.97
CA ALA A 27 -11.83 20.92 -14.91
C ALA A 27 -12.16 21.51 -13.52
N GLU A 28 -12.56 22.78 -13.48
CA GLU A 28 -12.96 23.49 -12.27
C GLU A 28 -14.31 23.00 -11.74
N ASP A 29 -15.32 22.87 -12.60
CA ASP A 29 -16.63 22.33 -12.20
C ASP A 29 -16.49 20.92 -11.63
N ARG A 30 -15.68 20.08 -12.28
CA ARG A 30 -15.41 18.72 -11.86
C ARG A 30 -14.66 18.65 -10.52
N ALA A 31 -13.64 19.50 -10.34
CA ALA A 31 -12.94 19.60 -9.06
C ALA A 31 -13.87 20.07 -7.93
N ASN A 32 -14.77 21.03 -8.22
CA ASN A 32 -15.76 21.51 -7.25
C ASN A 32 -16.75 20.41 -6.87
N ALA A 33 -17.21 19.58 -7.81
CA ALA A 33 -18.07 18.44 -7.51
C ALA A 33 -17.39 17.44 -6.57
N ILE A 34 -16.07 17.23 -6.71
CA ILE A 34 -15.30 16.37 -5.80
C ILE A 34 -15.26 16.97 -4.39
N LEU A 35 -14.97 18.26 -4.28
CA LEU A 35 -14.91 18.98 -3.01
C LEU A 35 -16.27 19.04 -2.31
N GLU A 36 -17.36 19.19 -3.05
CA GLU A 36 -18.72 19.16 -2.50
C GLU A 36 -19.05 17.78 -1.91
N GLY A 37 -18.77 16.71 -2.66
CA GLY A 37 -18.94 15.35 -2.16
C GLY A 37 -18.08 15.06 -0.92
N PHE A 38 -16.86 15.59 -0.88
CA PHE A 38 -15.99 15.46 0.30
C PHE A 38 -16.51 16.25 1.50
N SER A 39 -17.10 17.43 1.27
CA SER A 39 -17.72 18.21 2.36
C SER A 39 -18.84 17.45 3.07
N GLN A 40 -19.60 16.62 2.36
CA GLN A 40 -20.59 15.75 3.02
C GLN A 40 -19.94 14.78 4.00
N VAL A 41 -18.77 14.22 3.64
CA VAL A 41 -18.03 13.31 4.55
C VAL A 41 -17.50 14.06 5.77
N GLN A 42 -17.03 15.30 5.59
CA GLN A 42 -16.62 16.15 6.72
C GLN A 42 -17.79 16.41 7.68
N GLN A 43 -19.00 16.65 7.15
CA GLN A 43 -20.21 16.82 7.96
C GLN A 43 -20.58 15.53 8.70
N ASP A 44 -20.50 14.38 8.04
CA ASP A 44 -20.70 13.07 8.67
C ASP A 44 -19.69 12.84 9.80
N TYR A 45 -18.40 13.14 9.57
CA TYR A 45 -17.36 13.03 10.59
C TYR A 45 -17.64 13.93 11.80
N GLN A 46 -17.97 15.21 11.57
CA GLN A 46 -18.30 16.15 12.64
C GLN A 46 -19.48 15.67 13.50
N ARG A 47 -20.50 15.07 12.86
CA ARG A 47 -21.65 14.50 13.56
C ARG A 47 -21.26 13.37 14.52
N PHE A 48 -20.25 12.57 14.18
CA PHE A 48 -19.82 11.41 14.97
C PHE A 48 -18.50 11.63 15.73
N GLN A 49 -17.96 12.85 15.74
CA GLN A 49 -16.60 13.13 16.23
C GLN A 49 -16.38 12.65 17.68
N GLU A 50 -17.31 12.94 18.59
CA GLU A 50 -17.20 12.51 19.99
C GLU A 50 -17.20 10.99 20.14
N GLU A 51 -18.03 10.29 19.36
CA GLU A 51 -18.07 8.82 19.35
C GLU A 51 -16.77 8.23 18.75
N ILE A 52 -16.25 8.82 17.68
CA ILE A 52 -14.98 8.41 17.05
C ILE A 52 -13.83 8.56 18.04
N VAL A 53 -13.73 9.69 18.74
CA VAL A 53 -12.71 9.91 19.79
C VAL A 53 -12.84 8.90 20.94
N ASN A 54 -14.08 8.51 21.28
CA ASN A 54 -14.31 7.51 22.32
C ASN A 54 -13.93 6.08 21.90
N LEU A 55 -13.99 5.77 20.61
CA LEU A 55 -13.53 4.49 20.04
C LEU A 55 -12.00 4.47 19.92
N ILE A 56 -11.41 5.52 19.34
CA ILE A 56 -9.96 5.66 19.12
C ILE A 56 -9.31 6.30 20.35
N ARG A 57 -9.17 5.52 21.41
CA ARG A 57 -8.59 6.00 22.68
C ARG A 57 -7.07 6.02 22.71
N VAL A 58 -6.43 5.32 21.78
CA VAL A 58 -4.98 5.12 21.80
C VAL A 58 -4.40 5.40 20.41
N ASP A 59 -3.38 6.23 20.39
CA ASP A 59 -2.45 6.34 19.27
C ASP A 59 -1.15 5.63 19.69
N PHE A 60 -0.65 4.74 18.83
CA PHE A 60 0.49 3.86 19.10
C PHE A 60 1.48 3.99 17.94
N ASP A 61 2.37 4.97 18.05
CA ASP A 61 3.12 5.51 16.92
C ASP A 61 4.60 5.16 17.03
N LEU A 62 5.07 4.35 16.09
CA LEU A 62 6.48 4.00 15.92
C LEU A 62 7.11 4.96 14.92
N ASP A 63 8.30 5.49 15.24
CA ASP A 63 9.00 6.47 14.41
C ASP A 63 9.62 5.88 13.14
N SER A 64 10.13 4.65 13.20
CA SER A 64 10.81 3.98 12.09
C SER A 64 10.66 2.47 12.18
N ALA A 65 10.13 1.87 11.11
CA ALA A 65 10.00 0.42 10.98
C ALA A 65 11.30 -0.26 10.50
N LEU A 66 12.29 0.51 10.02
CA LEU A 66 13.55 0.00 9.51
C LEU A 66 14.71 0.87 10.00
N LEU A 67 15.69 0.25 10.66
CA LEU A 67 16.79 0.90 11.35
C LEU A 67 18.13 0.28 10.92
N LEU A 68 19.19 1.09 11.01
CA LEU A 68 20.57 0.64 10.97
C LEU A 68 21.06 0.28 12.37
N PRO A 69 22.16 -0.49 12.51
CA PRO A 69 22.70 -0.83 13.81
C PRO A 69 23.06 0.42 14.61
N GLN A 70 22.78 0.40 15.91
CA GLN A 70 22.98 1.50 16.87
C GLN A 70 22.01 2.68 16.74
N GLU A 71 21.10 2.68 15.76
CA GLU A 71 20.00 3.64 15.75
C GLU A 71 19.02 3.36 16.89
N GLU A 72 18.41 4.41 17.43
CA GLU A 72 17.40 4.31 18.48
C GLU A 72 16.03 4.16 17.83
N VAL A 73 15.21 3.27 18.37
CA VAL A 73 13.78 3.19 18.05
C VAL A 73 12.99 4.02 19.06
N GLU A 74 12.02 4.80 18.58
CA GLU A 74 11.10 5.57 19.42
C GLU A 74 9.66 5.13 19.20
N LEU A 75 8.99 4.78 20.29
CA LEU A 75 7.55 4.53 20.33
C LEU A 75 6.91 5.62 21.20
N ARG A 76 5.93 6.32 20.62
CA ARG A 76 5.05 7.22 21.35
C ARG A 76 3.68 6.59 21.51
N ILE A 77 3.18 6.58 22.73
CA ILE A 77 1.82 6.14 23.04
C ILE A 77 1.05 7.31 23.62
N THR A 78 -0.07 7.66 22.98
CA THR A 78 -1.01 8.69 23.47
C THR A 78 -2.31 8.01 23.85
N ALA A 79 -2.72 8.16 25.10
CA ALA A 79 -3.87 7.49 25.71
C ALA A 79 -4.91 8.51 26.22
N ARG A 80 -6.13 8.40 25.72
CA ARG A 80 -7.27 9.29 26.03
C ARG A 80 -8.14 8.68 27.13
N CYS A 81 -7.75 8.92 28.38
CA CYS A 81 -8.40 8.33 29.55
C CYS A 81 -8.28 9.22 30.79
N GLU A 82 -9.14 8.99 31.79
CA GLU A 82 -9.16 9.77 33.04
C GLU A 82 -8.02 9.38 33.99
N THR A 83 -7.70 8.09 34.02
CA THR A 83 -6.69 7.48 34.88
C THR A 83 -5.47 7.05 34.07
N SER A 84 -4.27 7.10 34.66
CA SER A 84 -3.05 6.64 33.99
C SER A 84 -3.19 5.17 33.59
N PRO A 85 -2.82 4.80 32.35
CA PRO A 85 -2.70 3.40 31.96
C PRO A 85 -1.63 2.70 32.82
N ASN A 86 -1.83 1.41 33.09
CA ASN A 86 -0.83 0.57 33.78
C ASN A 86 -0.47 -0.77 33.06
N PRO A 87 -0.52 -0.91 31.72
CA PRO A 87 0.08 -2.07 31.05
C PRO A 87 1.59 -1.88 30.86
N LYS A 88 2.31 -3.01 30.78
CA LYS A 88 3.70 -3.03 30.35
C LYS A 88 3.78 -3.02 28.83
N LEU A 89 4.84 -2.41 28.31
CA LEU A 89 5.25 -2.61 26.92
C LEU A 89 6.10 -3.86 26.84
N GLU A 90 5.76 -4.79 25.96
CA GLU A 90 6.56 -5.98 25.67
C GLU A 90 7.35 -5.76 24.38
N LEU A 91 8.63 -6.05 24.43
CA LEU A 91 9.51 -6.16 23.27
C LEU A 91 9.82 -7.63 23.05
N ILE A 92 9.48 -8.14 21.88
CA ILE A 92 9.78 -9.49 21.44
C ILE A 92 10.93 -9.38 20.43
N GLU A 93 12.12 -9.76 20.87
CA GLU A 93 13.35 -9.80 20.07
C GLU A 93 13.38 -11.09 19.23
N ASP A 94 13.82 -10.97 17.98
CA ASP A 94 13.83 -12.06 17.00
C ASP A 94 12.46 -12.74 16.89
N CYS A 95 11.42 -11.94 16.67
CA CYS A 95 10.02 -12.35 16.78
C CYS A 95 9.59 -13.49 15.85
N TYR A 96 10.34 -13.76 14.78
CA TYR A 96 10.12 -14.88 13.86
C TYR A 96 11.02 -16.10 14.10
N SER A 97 11.83 -16.10 15.17
CA SER A 97 12.63 -17.25 15.56
C SER A 97 11.78 -18.31 16.28
N GLU A 98 12.27 -19.56 16.35
CA GLU A 98 11.61 -20.63 17.10
C GLU A 98 11.56 -20.34 18.62
N THR A 99 12.47 -19.50 19.12
CA THR A 99 12.60 -19.18 20.55
C THR A 99 12.82 -17.68 20.73
N PRO A 100 11.79 -16.84 20.49
CA PRO A 100 11.92 -15.40 20.62
C PRO A 100 12.14 -15.01 22.08
N ARG A 101 12.80 -13.88 22.30
CA ARG A 101 13.05 -13.36 23.65
C ARG A 101 12.13 -12.19 23.96
N THR A 102 11.36 -12.31 25.03
CA THR A 102 10.50 -11.21 25.50
C THR A 102 11.14 -10.44 26.64
N THR A 103 11.14 -9.12 26.54
CA THR A 103 11.51 -8.18 27.61
C THR A 103 10.35 -7.23 27.87
N SER A 104 9.97 -7.02 29.13
CA SER A 104 8.89 -6.09 29.50
C SER A 104 9.42 -4.79 30.11
N PHE A 105 8.79 -3.68 29.74
CA PHE A 105 9.15 -2.33 30.19
C PHE A 105 7.97 -1.65 30.88
N ASP A 106 8.26 -0.99 32.00
CA ASP A 106 7.30 -0.08 32.62
C ASP A 106 7.33 1.27 31.88
N LEU A 107 6.15 1.78 31.53
CA LEU A 107 6.01 3.04 30.81
C LEU A 107 5.87 4.22 31.79
N LYS A 108 6.54 5.33 31.48
CA LYS A 108 6.41 6.59 32.22
C LYS A 108 5.39 7.49 31.52
N TRP A 109 4.21 7.59 32.11
CA TRP A 109 3.12 8.41 31.61
C TRP A 109 3.18 9.84 32.12
N ASN A 110 2.99 10.80 31.23
CA ASN A 110 2.86 12.22 31.54
C ASN A 110 1.48 12.72 31.09
N LYS A 111 0.77 13.43 31.97
CA LYS A 111 -0.52 14.01 31.63
C LYS A 111 -0.33 15.33 30.88
N THR A 112 -0.95 15.47 29.71
CA THR A 112 -0.94 16.69 28.90
C THR A 112 -1.89 17.74 29.49
N LEU A 113 -1.83 18.98 28.98
CA LEU A 113 -2.75 20.04 29.38
C LEU A 113 -4.19 19.75 28.94
N GLU A 114 -4.32 19.05 27.83
CA GLU A 114 -5.55 18.58 27.21
C GLU A 114 -6.16 17.38 27.96
N GLY A 115 -5.43 16.80 28.91
CA GLY A 115 -5.90 15.74 29.79
C GLY A 115 -5.55 14.32 29.34
N GLU A 116 -4.85 14.17 28.22
CA GLU A 116 -4.36 12.89 27.69
C GLU A 116 -3.13 12.40 28.46
N PHE A 117 -2.84 11.10 28.42
CA PHE A 117 -1.60 10.52 28.96
C PHE A 117 -0.67 10.16 27.81
N VAL A 118 0.60 10.61 27.89
CA VAL A 118 1.61 10.32 26.86
C VAL A 118 2.80 9.59 27.50
N ALA A 119 3.19 8.47 26.91
CA ALA A 119 4.44 7.79 27.20
C ALA A 119 5.33 7.80 25.95
N ASN A 120 6.60 8.18 26.12
CA ASN A 120 7.61 8.04 25.08
C ASN A 120 8.60 6.97 25.55
N TRP A 121 8.75 5.93 24.75
CA TRP A 121 9.68 4.85 24.97
C TRP A 121 10.77 4.92 23.91
N LYS A 122 12.02 4.80 24.35
CA LYS A 122 13.22 4.84 23.53
C LYS A 122 14.08 3.66 23.87
N TRP A 123 14.62 2.98 22.86
CA TRP A 123 15.46 1.82 23.06
C TRP A 123 16.49 1.70 21.94
N THR A 124 17.70 1.28 22.29
CA THR A 124 18.75 0.99 21.30
C THR A 124 18.86 -0.52 21.14
N PRO A 125 18.59 -1.05 19.94
CA PRO A 125 18.71 -2.48 19.68
C PRO A 125 20.12 -3.00 19.89
N THR A 126 20.20 -4.20 20.46
CA THR A 126 21.49 -4.84 20.78
C THR A 126 22.08 -5.63 19.62
N GLY A 127 21.30 -5.89 18.57
CA GLY A 127 21.69 -6.63 17.38
C GLY A 127 20.80 -6.30 16.17
N THR A 128 21.13 -6.93 15.06
CA THR A 128 20.28 -6.96 13.85
C THR A 128 19.22 -8.03 14.01
N GLY A 129 18.02 -7.81 13.46
CA GLY A 129 16.92 -8.76 13.56
C GLY A 129 15.55 -8.12 13.37
N ASN A 130 14.51 -8.93 13.53
CA ASN A 130 13.12 -8.50 13.52
C ASN A 130 12.62 -8.38 14.96
N TYR A 131 11.93 -7.29 15.26
CA TYR A 131 11.43 -6.97 16.59
C TYR A 131 9.94 -6.65 16.52
N LEU A 132 9.22 -7.05 17.56
CA LEU A 132 7.79 -6.77 17.71
C LEU A 132 7.54 -6.09 19.06
N LEU A 133 6.93 -4.92 19.01
CA LEU A 133 6.38 -4.24 20.19
C LEU A 133 4.95 -4.68 20.39
N HIS A 134 4.58 -5.02 21.62
CA HIS A 134 3.23 -5.41 22.00
C HIS A 134 2.78 -4.65 23.24
N TRP A 135 1.58 -4.09 23.21
CA TRP A 135 0.98 -3.38 24.33
C TRP A 135 -0.52 -3.68 24.44
N VAL A 136 -0.94 -4.16 25.61
CA VAL A 136 -2.34 -4.46 25.91
C VAL A 136 -3.02 -3.21 26.44
N CYS A 137 -4.14 -2.81 25.86
CA CYS A 137 -4.92 -1.65 26.26
C CYS A 137 -5.84 -1.96 27.45
N ASP A 138 -5.67 -1.22 28.56
CA ASP A 138 -6.50 -1.35 29.77
C ASP A 138 -7.49 -0.19 29.96
N ILE A 139 -7.57 0.74 29.01
CA ILE A 139 -8.42 1.96 29.11
C ILE A 139 -9.70 1.91 28.28
N GLY A 140 -9.97 0.76 27.65
CA GLY A 140 -11.08 0.56 26.70
C GLY A 140 -10.80 1.18 25.33
N GLY A 141 -11.87 1.34 24.54
CA GLY A 141 -11.77 1.70 23.12
C GLY A 141 -12.18 0.52 22.24
N ASP A 142 -11.89 0.59 20.95
CA ASP A 142 -12.22 -0.46 19.98
C ASP A 142 -11.13 -1.52 19.81
N ILE A 143 -9.89 -1.24 20.22
CA ILE A 143 -8.74 -2.14 20.07
C ILE A 143 -8.18 -2.54 21.45
N PRO A 144 -8.11 -3.85 21.77
CA PRO A 144 -7.58 -4.35 23.04
C PRO A 144 -6.06 -4.52 23.06
N ASP A 145 -5.42 -4.69 21.91
CA ASP A 145 -3.99 -5.01 21.81
C ASP A 145 -3.37 -4.24 20.66
N PHE A 146 -2.14 -3.75 20.82
CA PHE A 146 -1.42 -2.97 19.82
C PHE A 146 -0.07 -3.59 19.52
N TYR A 147 0.26 -3.69 18.24
CA TYR A 147 1.46 -4.34 17.71
C TYR A 147 2.20 -3.43 16.75
N ARG A 148 3.53 -3.34 16.85
CA ARG A 148 4.37 -2.66 15.85
C ARG A 148 5.62 -3.46 15.57
N ASN A 149 5.83 -3.78 14.29
CA ASN A 149 7.07 -4.38 13.82
C ASN A 149 8.11 -3.30 13.53
N PHE A 150 9.35 -3.61 13.86
CA PHE A 150 10.51 -2.91 13.32
C PHE A 150 11.65 -3.87 13.10
N SER A 151 12.57 -3.50 12.21
CA SER A 151 13.73 -4.32 11.87
C SER A 151 15.01 -3.51 11.96
N VAL A 152 16.06 -4.16 12.45
CA VAL A 152 17.43 -3.61 12.45
C VAL A 152 18.22 -4.41 11.45
N ILE A 153 18.64 -3.76 10.38
CA ILE A 153 19.24 -4.42 9.23
C ILE A 153 20.65 -3.90 8.96
N ASP A 154 21.46 -4.77 8.37
CA ASP A 154 22.70 -4.39 7.73
C ASP A 154 22.77 -4.99 6.32
N GLN A 155 23.95 -4.96 5.70
CA GLN A 155 24.20 -5.53 4.37
C GLN A 155 23.94 -7.05 4.26
N SER A 156 23.75 -7.78 5.37
CA SER A 156 23.42 -9.21 5.37
C SER A 156 21.92 -9.50 5.21
N PHE A 157 21.07 -8.47 5.18
CA PHE A 157 19.62 -8.61 5.09
C PHE A 157 19.09 -8.32 3.69
N ALA A 158 18.01 -9.02 3.35
CA ALA A 158 17.10 -8.62 2.30
C ALA A 158 15.83 -8.02 2.92
N VAL A 159 15.32 -6.96 2.31
CA VAL A 159 14.12 -6.24 2.75
C VAL A 159 13.02 -6.52 1.74
N ALA A 160 11.95 -7.15 2.22
CA ALA A 160 10.79 -7.50 1.42
C ALA A 160 9.61 -6.58 1.76
N ILE A 161 9.01 -5.96 0.75
CA ILE A 161 7.69 -5.33 0.88
C ILE A 161 6.66 -6.40 0.53
N LEU A 162 5.82 -6.79 1.49
CA LEU A 162 4.69 -7.68 1.25
C LEU A 162 3.47 -6.84 0.91
N ASN A 163 2.97 -6.98 -0.32
CA ASN A 163 1.81 -6.26 -0.82
C ASN A 163 0.62 -7.22 -0.95
N SER A 164 -0.47 -6.98 -0.23
CA SER A 164 -1.75 -7.65 -0.46
C SER A 164 -2.54 -6.88 -1.51
N THR A 165 -2.72 -7.52 -2.67
CA THR A 165 -3.34 -6.91 -3.86
C THR A 165 -4.67 -7.57 -4.21
N SER A 166 -5.25 -8.32 -3.26
CA SER A 166 -6.50 -9.05 -3.49
C SER A 166 -7.72 -8.12 -3.58
N HIS A 167 -8.39 -8.15 -4.72
CA HIS A 167 -9.71 -7.52 -4.91
C HIS A 167 -10.87 -8.39 -4.41
N ARG A 168 -10.61 -9.62 -3.93
CA ARG A 168 -11.64 -10.60 -3.56
C ARG A 168 -11.57 -10.96 -2.08
N GLN A 169 -12.73 -11.33 -1.53
CA GLN A 169 -12.90 -11.80 -0.15
C GLN A 169 -12.89 -13.34 -0.10
N PRO A 170 -12.34 -13.97 0.96
CA PRO A 170 -11.63 -13.33 2.06
C PRO A 170 -10.28 -12.78 1.59
N ARG A 171 -9.93 -11.61 2.09
CA ARG A 171 -8.61 -11.04 1.90
C ARG A 171 -7.62 -11.68 2.91
N PRO A 172 -6.30 -11.67 2.65
CA PRO A 172 -5.34 -12.44 3.43
C PRO A 172 -4.95 -11.80 4.77
N GLU A 173 -5.46 -10.61 5.11
CA GLU A 173 -5.05 -9.88 6.31
C GLU A 173 -5.13 -10.71 7.60
N PRO A 174 -6.14 -11.57 7.84
CA PRO A 174 -6.18 -12.40 9.04
C PRO A 174 -4.94 -13.29 9.22
N ASP A 175 -4.42 -13.87 8.14
CA ASP A 175 -3.24 -14.73 8.19
C ASP A 175 -1.97 -13.90 8.50
N PHE A 176 -1.87 -12.70 7.92
CA PHE A 176 -0.80 -11.76 8.22
C PHE A 176 -0.86 -11.26 9.67
N HIS A 177 -2.06 -10.95 10.17
CA HIS A 177 -2.29 -10.50 11.54
C HIS A 177 -1.95 -11.59 12.56
N GLU A 178 -2.30 -12.85 12.29
CA GLU A 178 -1.94 -14.01 13.13
C GLU A 178 -0.42 -14.21 13.20
N LEU A 179 0.27 -14.02 12.08
CA LEU A 179 1.73 -14.12 12.01
C LEU A 179 2.46 -12.84 12.43
N HIS A 180 1.71 -11.77 12.74
CA HIS A 180 2.23 -10.43 12.99
C HIS A 180 3.17 -9.92 11.87
N LEU A 181 2.92 -10.32 10.62
CA LEU A 181 3.73 -9.87 9.49
C LEU A 181 3.28 -8.47 9.06
N PRO A 182 4.18 -7.49 8.96
CA PRO A 182 3.84 -6.20 8.37
C PRO A 182 3.56 -6.40 6.88
N PHE A 183 2.46 -5.81 6.39
CA PHE A 183 2.14 -5.79 4.97
C PHE A 183 1.49 -4.48 4.57
N SER A 184 1.73 -4.12 3.31
CA SER A 184 1.04 -3.02 2.66
C SER A 184 -0.17 -3.56 1.89
N TYR A 185 -1.26 -2.80 1.82
CA TYR A 185 -2.45 -3.23 1.08
C TYR A 185 -3.15 -2.08 0.37
N TRP A 186 -4.00 -2.45 -0.58
CA TRP A 186 -4.81 -1.49 -1.31
C TRP A 186 -6.04 -1.13 -0.53
N ALA A 187 -6.02 0.08 0.04
CA ALA A 187 -7.20 0.68 0.60
C ALA A 187 -8.06 1.24 -0.55
N GLU A 188 -9.08 0.46 -0.90
CA GLU A 188 -10.20 0.95 -1.69
C GLU A 188 -11.22 1.57 -0.73
N SER A 189 -11.28 2.90 -0.70
CA SER A 189 -12.37 3.62 -0.05
C SER A 189 -12.97 4.53 -1.10
N MET A 190 -14.28 4.45 -1.36
CA MET A 190 -14.88 5.48 -2.21
C MET A 190 -14.98 6.76 -1.37
N LEU A 191 -14.41 7.86 -1.86
CA LEU A 191 -14.55 9.19 -1.25
C LEU A 191 -16.01 9.47 -0.81
N PHE A 192 -17.00 9.06 -1.61
CA PHE A 192 -18.42 9.38 -1.37
C PHE A 192 -19.29 8.25 -0.82
N THR A 193 -18.71 7.21 -0.20
CA THR A 193 -19.57 6.23 0.50
C THR A 193 -20.16 6.90 1.75
N PRO A 194 -21.49 7.04 1.90
CA PRO A 194 -22.05 7.64 3.11
C PRO A 194 -21.65 6.87 4.36
N ARG A 195 -21.30 7.56 5.44
CA ARG A 195 -21.00 6.94 6.73
C ARG A 195 -22.15 7.20 7.69
N GLY A 196 -22.79 6.13 8.14
CA GLY A 196 -23.95 6.17 9.03
C GLY A 196 -23.62 6.03 10.52
N SER A 197 -22.36 5.82 10.90
CA SER A 197 -21.94 5.65 12.30
C SER A 197 -20.45 5.91 12.53
N ALA A 198 -20.06 6.19 13.78
CA ALA A 198 -18.67 6.29 14.19
C ALA A 198 -17.86 5.01 13.90
N GLN A 199 -18.45 3.84 14.15
CA GLN A 199 -17.80 2.56 13.89
C GLN A 199 -17.42 2.39 12.41
N GLN A 200 -18.24 2.88 11.49
CA GLN A 200 -17.91 2.86 10.06
C GLN A 200 -16.73 3.77 9.72
N PHE A 201 -16.45 4.83 10.50
CA PHE A 201 -15.22 5.61 10.32
C PHE A 201 -14.00 4.85 10.82
N THR A 202 -14.06 4.31 12.04
CA THR A 202 -12.89 3.72 12.71
C THR A 202 -12.53 2.32 12.20
N ASN A 203 -13.49 1.58 11.63
CA ASN A 203 -13.24 0.25 11.09
C ASN A 203 -12.21 0.22 9.95
N PHE A 204 -12.16 1.27 9.11
CA PHE A 204 -11.22 1.31 7.99
C PHE A 204 -9.75 1.32 8.42
N SER A 205 -9.46 1.92 9.57
CA SER A 205 -8.10 2.05 10.11
C SER A 205 -7.76 1.01 11.17
N MET A 206 -8.69 0.12 11.52
CA MET A 206 -8.51 -0.79 12.66
C MET A 206 -7.27 -1.68 12.50
N GLY A 207 -7.06 -2.28 11.32
CA GLY A 207 -5.86 -3.09 11.04
C GLY A 207 -4.57 -2.28 11.16
N ALA A 208 -4.52 -1.10 10.53
CA ALA A 208 -3.36 -0.19 10.64
C ALA A 208 -3.08 0.25 12.08
N ARG A 209 -4.12 0.57 12.86
CA ARG A 209 -3.98 0.97 14.27
C ARG A 209 -3.55 -0.21 15.15
N GLN A 210 -4.14 -1.38 14.97
CA GLN A 210 -3.89 -2.56 15.78
C GLN A 210 -2.56 -3.23 15.44
N TYR A 211 -2.30 -3.52 14.17
CA TYR A 211 -1.18 -4.35 13.71
C TYR A 211 -0.04 -3.57 13.06
N GLY A 212 -0.25 -2.28 12.76
CA GLY A 212 0.75 -1.47 12.05
C GLY A 212 0.76 -1.71 10.54
N ASP A 213 -0.35 -2.20 9.97
CA ASP A 213 -0.49 -2.35 8.52
C ASP A 213 -0.27 -1.00 7.79
N ASP A 214 0.23 -1.07 6.56
CA ASP A 214 0.52 0.10 5.71
C ASP A 214 -0.43 0.19 4.50
N PRO A 215 -1.68 0.68 4.69
CA PRO A 215 -2.57 0.91 3.58
C PRO A 215 -2.05 2.05 2.70
N GLY A 216 -2.22 1.91 1.39
CA GLY A 216 -2.19 3.07 0.51
C GLY A 216 -3.39 3.13 -0.39
N LEU A 217 -3.55 4.31 -0.98
CA LEU A 217 -4.69 4.67 -1.77
C LEU A 217 -4.63 3.99 -3.13
N MET A 218 -5.60 3.14 -3.45
CA MET A 218 -5.76 2.61 -4.80
C MET A 218 -6.74 3.45 -5.60
N ILE A 219 -6.28 4.11 -6.67
CA ILE A 219 -7.13 4.86 -7.59
C ILE A 219 -6.80 4.50 -9.03
N PHE A 220 -7.84 4.16 -9.79
CA PHE A 220 -7.70 3.85 -11.21
C PHE A 220 -8.70 4.62 -12.08
N LYS A 221 -9.96 4.72 -11.65
CA LYS A 221 -11.05 5.32 -12.41
C LYS A 221 -11.82 6.39 -11.65
N GLY A 222 -12.54 7.23 -12.39
CA GLY A 222 -13.56 8.16 -11.93
C GLY A 222 -14.44 7.56 -10.84
N GLY A 223 -14.95 6.34 -11.07
CA GLY A 223 -15.80 5.58 -10.15
C GLY A 223 -15.29 5.48 -8.71
N CYS A 224 -13.96 5.54 -8.51
CA CYS A 224 -13.34 5.52 -7.18
C CYS A 224 -13.62 6.82 -6.39
N TYR A 225 -13.83 7.94 -7.08
CA TYR A 225 -13.97 9.26 -6.48
C TYR A 225 -15.14 10.08 -7.01
N LEU A 226 -15.98 9.55 -7.89
CA LEU A 226 -17.24 10.10 -8.42
C LEU A 226 -18.10 8.90 -8.86
N LYS A 227 -19.28 8.73 -8.26
CA LYS A 227 -20.13 7.56 -8.52
C LYS A 227 -20.49 7.47 -10.02
N ASP A 228 -20.43 6.26 -10.55
CA ASP A 228 -20.74 5.90 -11.95
C ASP A 228 -19.78 6.48 -13.01
N ASP A 229 -18.77 7.25 -12.59
CA ASP A 229 -17.83 7.88 -13.49
C ASP A 229 -16.85 6.86 -14.10
N GLN A 230 -16.61 6.98 -15.41
CA GLN A 230 -15.79 6.07 -16.19
C GLN A 230 -14.50 6.71 -16.69
N SER A 231 -14.22 7.96 -16.31
CA SER A 231 -12.95 8.61 -16.60
C SER A 231 -11.79 7.81 -16.02
N VAL A 232 -10.60 8.02 -16.56
CA VAL A 232 -9.39 7.39 -16.05
C VAL A 232 -8.56 8.43 -15.32
N PHE A 233 -8.11 8.11 -14.11
CA PHE A 233 -7.51 9.10 -13.21
C PHE A 233 -6.27 9.79 -13.83
N TYR A 234 -5.47 9.06 -14.62
CA TYR A 234 -4.28 9.66 -15.24
C TYR A 234 -4.59 10.65 -16.36
N ASP A 235 -5.75 10.53 -17.00
CA ASP A 235 -6.23 11.46 -18.04
C ASP A 235 -6.92 12.69 -17.46
N GLU A 236 -7.18 12.70 -16.15
CA GLU A 236 -7.79 13.85 -15.48
C GLU A 236 -6.88 15.08 -15.51
N PRO A 237 -7.46 16.29 -15.60
CA PRO A 237 -6.72 17.52 -15.42
C PRO A 237 -6.06 17.63 -14.03
N GLU A 238 -4.91 18.32 -13.94
CA GLU A 238 -4.19 18.53 -12.67
C GLU A 238 -5.08 19.08 -11.52
N PRO A 239 -6.01 20.04 -11.73
CA PRO A 239 -6.93 20.48 -10.67
C PRO A 239 -7.80 19.36 -10.09
N VAL A 240 -8.28 18.45 -10.95
CA VAL A 240 -9.10 17.30 -10.54
C VAL A 240 -8.25 16.30 -9.77
N GLN A 241 -7.08 15.93 -10.30
CA GLN A 241 -6.14 15.03 -9.62
C GLN A 241 -5.76 15.55 -8.24
N ARG A 242 -5.50 16.87 -8.13
CA ARG A 242 -5.16 17.52 -6.86
C ARG A 242 -6.32 17.50 -5.88
N ALA A 243 -7.54 17.81 -6.32
CA ALA A 243 -8.73 17.75 -5.48
C ALA A 243 -8.94 16.34 -4.92
N VAL A 244 -8.88 15.30 -5.77
CA VAL A 244 -9.02 13.91 -5.35
C VAL A 244 -7.98 13.52 -4.30
N LEU A 245 -6.68 13.69 -4.60
CA LEU A 245 -5.60 13.26 -3.71
C LEU A 245 -5.59 14.02 -2.39
N ALA A 246 -5.82 15.33 -2.40
CA ALA A 246 -5.90 16.14 -1.19
C ALA A 246 -7.09 15.74 -0.31
N SER A 247 -8.26 15.50 -0.91
CA SER A 247 -9.44 15.01 -0.18
C SER A 247 -9.19 13.64 0.44
N TYR A 248 -8.48 12.73 -0.24
CA TYR A 248 -8.11 11.45 0.35
C TYR A 248 -7.13 11.58 1.52
N GLN A 249 -6.14 12.48 1.45
CA GLN A 249 -5.22 12.72 2.57
C GLN A 249 -5.97 13.20 3.82
N GLU A 250 -6.91 14.12 3.64
CA GLU A 250 -7.73 14.61 4.76
C GLU A 250 -8.70 13.53 5.28
N LEU A 251 -9.33 12.78 4.37
CA LEU A 251 -10.17 11.63 4.72
C LEU A 251 -9.41 10.57 5.51
N TRP A 252 -8.13 10.37 5.21
CA TRP A 252 -7.27 9.41 5.91
C TRP A 252 -7.17 9.71 7.40
N GLY A 253 -6.94 10.99 7.75
CA GLY A 253 -6.94 11.42 9.15
C GLY A 253 -8.30 11.25 9.82
N MET A 254 -9.40 11.51 9.11
CA MET A 254 -10.76 11.33 9.63
C MET A 254 -11.11 9.87 9.90
N HIS A 255 -10.53 8.93 9.16
CA HIS A 255 -10.66 7.49 9.41
C HIS A 255 -9.80 7.01 10.59
N GLY A 256 -8.94 7.86 11.14
CA GLY A 256 -8.06 7.52 12.26
C GLY A 256 -6.88 6.65 11.87
N PHE A 257 -6.41 6.71 10.62
CA PHE A 257 -5.15 6.07 10.27
C PHE A 257 -4.00 6.75 11.04
N PRO A 258 -3.06 5.97 11.60
CA PRO A 258 -2.00 6.52 12.46
C PRO A 258 -0.99 7.36 11.68
N GLN A 259 -0.76 7.03 10.40
CA GLN A 259 0.17 7.73 9.53
C GLN A 259 -0.57 8.50 8.43
N PRO A 260 -0.04 9.67 8.00
CA PRO A 260 -0.55 10.36 6.82
C PRO A 260 -0.51 9.47 5.59
N LEU A 261 -1.47 9.64 4.69
CA LEU A 261 -1.46 8.95 3.40
C LEU A 261 -0.28 9.44 2.54
N SER A 262 0.71 8.58 2.33
CA SER A 262 1.90 8.84 1.51
C SER A 262 2.06 7.89 0.31
N SER A 263 1.26 6.82 0.27
CA SER A 263 1.34 5.77 -0.76
C SER A 263 0.18 5.85 -1.75
N LEU A 264 0.51 5.93 -3.05
CA LEU A 264 -0.45 5.88 -4.16
C LEU A 264 -0.24 4.60 -4.98
N TYR A 265 -1.28 3.78 -5.07
CA TYR A 265 -1.34 2.59 -5.91
C TYR A 265 -2.20 2.87 -7.13
N THR A 266 -1.69 2.59 -8.33
CA THR A 266 -2.47 2.71 -9.56
C THR A 266 -1.87 1.94 -10.73
N TYR A 267 -2.74 1.37 -11.56
CA TYR A 267 -2.37 0.70 -12.82
C TYR A 267 -2.26 1.64 -14.02
N GLY A 268 -2.87 2.82 -13.92
CA GLY A 268 -2.94 3.77 -15.00
C GLY A 268 -2.11 4.99 -14.62
N LEU A 269 -0.91 5.12 -15.20
CA LEU A 269 0.01 6.21 -14.88
C LEU A 269 0.40 7.02 -16.10
N GLY A 270 0.26 8.33 -15.94
CA GLY A 270 0.86 9.35 -16.76
C GLY A 270 1.73 10.29 -15.92
N ASN A 271 2.41 11.22 -16.57
CA ASN A 271 3.33 12.14 -15.88
C ASN A 271 2.60 13.18 -14.99
N GLY A 272 1.33 13.48 -15.30
CA GLY A 272 0.48 14.39 -14.51
C GLY A 272 0.30 13.91 -13.07
N PRO A 273 -0.30 12.72 -12.84
CA PRO A 273 -0.50 12.15 -11.51
C PRO A 273 0.76 12.13 -10.64
N VAL A 274 1.91 11.72 -11.19
CA VAL A 274 3.17 11.64 -10.43
C VAL A 274 3.60 13.03 -9.93
N LYS A 275 3.49 14.05 -10.77
CA LYS A 275 3.82 15.43 -10.39
C LYS A 275 2.88 15.92 -9.28
N VAL A 276 1.58 15.66 -9.41
CA VAL A 276 0.58 16.08 -8.41
C VAL A 276 0.80 15.36 -7.08
N ALA A 277 0.91 14.02 -7.10
CA ALA A 277 1.14 13.20 -5.92
C ALA A 277 2.41 13.64 -5.18
N ARG A 278 3.53 13.82 -5.90
CA ARG A 278 4.77 14.34 -5.29
C ARG A 278 4.59 15.72 -4.66
N SER A 279 3.84 16.61 -5.31
CA SER A 279 3.57 17.96 -4.76
C SER A 279 2.71 17.94 -3.49
N LEU A 280 2.01 16.85 -3.23
CA LEU A 280 1.19 16.62 -2.04
C LEU A 280 1.90 15.77 -0.98
N GLY A 281 3.18 15.40 -1.20
CA GLY A 281 3.99 14.66 -0.23
C GLY A 281 3.86 13.15 -0.32
N PHE A 282 3.27 12.59 -1.38
CA PHE A 282 3.35 11.15 -1.64
C PHE A 282 4.78 10.75 -1.97
N ASP A 283 5.26 9.68 -1.33
CA ASP A 283 6.63 9.17 -1.43
C ASP A 283 6.70 7.75 -2.00
N LEU A 284 5.55 7.07 -2.14
CA LEU A 284 5.48 5.75 -2.77
C LEU A 284 4.47 5.73 -3.91
N LEU A 285 4.90 5.14 -5.03
CA LEU A 285 4.07 4.76 -6.16
C LEU A 285 4.11 3.25 -6.32
N GLY A 286 3.01 2.59 -6.00
CA GLY A 286 2.88 1.14 -6.05
C GLY A 286 1.95 0.64 -7.15
N ALA A 287 1.76 -0.69 -7.18
CA ALA A 287 0.99 -1.39 -8.20
C ALA A 287 1.57 -1.26 -9.62
N LEU A 288 2.88 -1.01 -9.74
CA LEU A 288 3.53 -0.94 -11.04
C LEU A 288 3.76 -2.34 -11.61
N CYS A 289 3.30 -2.59 -12.83
CA CYS A 289 3.51 -3.88 -13.48
C CYS A 289 4.55 -3.78 -14.63
N ALA A 290 5.83 -4.02 -14.36
CA ALA A 290 6.82 -4.02 -15.44
C ALA A 290 6.48 -5.05 -16.52
N ASP A 291 6.92 -4.71 -17.73
CA ASP A 291 6.71 -5.49 -18.96
C ASP A 291 5.23 -5.73 -19.30
N GLN A 292 4.30 -5.01 -18.66
CA GLN A 292 2.90 -4.97 -19.08
C GLN A 292 2.64 -3.84 -20.06
N ASN A 293 2.00 -4.20 -21.17
CA ASN A 293 1.50 -3.31 -22.20
C ASN A 293 0.12 -3.80 -22.66
N TRP A 294 -0.92 -3.40 -21.94
CA TRP A 294 -2.32 -3.64 -22.28
C TRP A 294 -2.91 -2.35 -22.85
N GLY A 295 -3.15 -2.32 -24.16
CA GLY A 295 -3.60 -1.13 -24.88
C GLY A 295 -5.07 -1.14 -25.30
N ASP A 296 -5.75 -2.28 -25.23
CA ASP A 296 -7.11 -2.44 -25.74
C ASP A 296 -8.16 -2.29 -24.63
N GLY A 297 -8.97 -1.24 -24.68
CA GLY A 297 -10.10 -1.00 -23.78
C GLY A 297 -9.86 0.12 -22.73
N PRO A 298 -10.82 0.33 -21.81
CA PRO A 298 -10.76 1.39 -20.79
C PRO A 298 -9.79 1.06 -19.63
N PHE A 299 -8.98 0.01 -19.77
CA PHE A 299 -8.01 -0.49 -18.80
C PHE A 299 -6.63 -0.50 -19.45
N GLN A 300 -6.05 0.70 -19.61
CA GLN A 300 -4.75 0.88 -20.24
C GLN A 300 -3.64 0.80 -19.20
N ILE A 301 -2.78 -0.21 -19.33
CA ILE A 301 -1.56 -0.36 -18.54
C ILE A 301 -0.39 -0.32 -19.51
N ASN A 302 0.45 0.71 -19.43
CA ASN A 302 1.65 0.81 -20.25
C ASN A 302 2.86 1.18 -19.40
N HIS A 303 3.41 0.17 -18.75
CA HIS A 303 4.56 0.29 -17.88
C HIS A 303 5.83 -0.27 -18.54
N TRP A 304 5.77 -0.56 -19.84
CA TRP A 304 6.90 -1.10 -20.60
C TRP A 304 8.12 -0.19 -20.50
N GLY A 305 9.28 -0.77 -20.15
CA GLY A 305 10.55 -0.06 -20.02
C GLY A 305 10.84 0.54 -18.66
N MET A 306 9.97 0.37 -17.65
CA MET A 306 10.30 0.71 -16.26
C MET A 306 11.27 -0.29 -15.62
N PRO A 307 12.02 0.09 -14.57
CA PRO A 307 12.84 -0.83 -13.80
C PRO A 307 12.05 -2.00 -13.17
N ALA A 308 12.67 -3.18 -13.18
CA ALA A 308 12.15 -4.40 -12.56
C ALA A 308 12.13 -4.37 -11.01
N ARG A 309 12.97 -3.52 -10.42
CA ARG A 309 13.22 -3.39 -8.96
C ARG A 309 12.73 -2.04 -8.45
N PRO A 310 12.52 -1.86 -7.14
CA PRO A 310 12.31 -0.56 -6.53
C PRO A 310 13.31 0.48 -7.03
N TYR A 311 12.83 1.66 -7.39
CA TYR A 311 13.64 2.73 -7.96
C TYR A 311 13.07 4.10 -7.60
N PHE A 312 13.92 5.12 -7.57
CA PHE A 312 13.44 6.49 -7.44
C PHE A 312 12.81 6.94 -8.77
N VAL A 313 11.57 7.40 -8.72
CA VAL A 313 10.80 7.80 -9.90
C VAL A 313 11.27 9.16 -10.41
N SER A 314 11.60 9.26 -11.70
CA SER A 314 11.94 10.55 -12.32
C SER A 314 10.74 11.50 -12.36
N SER A 315 10.99 12.81 -12.33
CA SER A 315 9.95 13.83 -12.58
C SER A 315 9.52 13.92 -14.05
N GLU A 316 10.32 13.38 -14.97
CA GLU A 316 10.05 13.45 -16.41
C GLU A 316 9.09 12.37 -16.91
N ASP A 317 9.29 11.14 -16.43
CA ASP A 317 8.52 9.96 -16.80
C ASP A 317 8.58 8.96 -15.64
N PHE A 318 7.44 8.42 -15.24
CA PHE A 318 7.41 7.49 -14.12
C PHE A 318 8.22 6.23 -14.38
N ARG A 319 8.39 5.83 -15.65
CA ARG A 319 9.18 4.65 -16.06
C ARG A 319 10.69 4.91 -16.03
N LYS A 320 11.12 6.16 -15.87
CA LYS A 320 12.54 6.53 -15.88
C LYS A 320 13.07 6.61 -14.43
N PRO A 321 14.26 6.06 -14.14
CA PRO A 321 14.91 6.29 -12.86
C PRO A 321 15.32 7.75 -12.69
N GLY A 322 15.04 8.29 -11.52
CA GLY A 322 15.42 9.62 -11.04
C GLY A 322 16.47 9.55 -9.93
N PRO A 323 16.90 10.72 -9.42
CA PRO A 323 17.82 10.79 -8.29
C PRO A 323 17.14 10.37 -6.98
N GLY A 324 17.88 9.70 -6.10
CA GLY A 324 17.50 9.50 -4.70
C GLY A 324 17.85 10.74 -3.88
N SER A 325 16.87 11.33 -3.20
CA SER A 325 17.06 12.47 -2.30
C SER A 325 15.92 12.52 -1.28
N SER A 326 16.04 13.39 -0.29
CA SER A 326 14.89 13.75 0.57
C SER A 326 13.72 14.20 -0.32
N GLY A 327 12.54 13.60 -0.13
CA GLY A 327 11.35 13.85 -0.96
C GLY A 327 11.35 13.16 -2.33
N ALA A 328 12.25 12.21 -2.57
CA ALA A 328 12.13 11.31 -3.71
C ALA A 328 10.92 10.39 -3.54
N MET A 329 10.31 10.02 -4.67
CA MET A 329 9.23 9.04 -4.69
C MET A 329 9.79 7.70 -5.17
N VAL A 330 9.49 6.62 -4.46
CA VAL A 330 9.90 5.26 -4.81
C VAL A 330 8.79 4.60 -5.62
N GLY A 331 9.15 4.07 -6.80
CA GLY A 331 8.30 3.25 -7.62
C GLY A 331 8.53 1.79 -7.26
N VAL A 332 7.49 1.10 -6.81
CA VAL A 332 7.55 -0.32 -6.45
C VAL A 332 6.64 -1.13 -7.36
N GLN A 333 7.11 -2.30 -7.74
CA GLN A 333 6.28 -3.21 -8.50
C GLN A 333 5.20 -3.80 -7.62
N GLN A 334 4.04 -4.09 -8.22
CA GLN A 334 3.04 -4.92 -7.58
C GLN A 334 3.64 -6.27 -7.19
N CYS A 335 4.29 -6.92 -8.15
CA CYS A 335 4.92 -8.22 -8.02
C CYS A 335 6.17 -8.22 -8.91
N GLU A 336 7.35 -8.40 -8.31
CA GLU A 336 8.58 -8.43 -9.09
C GLU A 336 8.59 -9.61 -10.07
N ARG A 337 8.69 -9.29 -11.36
CA ARG A 337 8.88 -10.26 -12.44
C ARG A 337 10.37 -10.42 -12.73
N TYR A 338 11.04 -11.36 -12.07
CA TYR A 338 12.38 -11.76 -12.48
C TYR A 338 12.31 -12.68 -13.70
N THR A 339 12.12 -12.11 -14.89
CA THR A 339 11.89 -12.84 -16.15
C THR A 339 12.81 -14.05 -16.41
N VAL A 340 14.06 -14.03 -15.93
CA VAL A 340 14.98 -15.19 -16.02
C VAL A 340 14.71 -16.22 -14.92
N GLY A 341 14.75 -15.82 -13.64
CA GLY A 341 14.47 -16.74 -12.52
C GLY A 341 13.04 -17.30 -12.54
N CYS A 342 12.05 -16.46 -12.74
CA CYS A 342 10.65 -16.84 -12.93
C CYS A 342 10.48 -17.90 -14.04
N ARG A 343 11.24 -17.80 -15.13
CA ARG A 343 11.20 -18.79 -16.22
C ARG A 343 11.92 -20.09 -15.86
N ASP A 344 13.10 -20.00 -15.24
CA ASP A 344 13.92 -21.15 -14.89
C ASP A 344 13.30 -21.98 -13.73
N TYR A 345 12.61 -21.31 -12.81
CA TYR A 345 11.86 -21.93 -11.71
C TYR A 345 10.37 -22.14 -12.04
N ASN A 346 9.90 -21.73 -13.23
CA ASN A 346 8.50 -21.82 -13.67
C ASN A 346 7.51 -21.19 -12.67
N CYS A 347 7.88 -20.03 -12.12
CA CYS A 347 7.05 -19.17 -11.27
C CYS A 347 6.67 -17.92 -12.09
N VAL A 348 5.39 -17.69 -12.38
CA VAL A 348 4.95 -16.52 -13.20
C VAL A 348 5.06 -15.20 -12.42
N TYR A 349 4.97 -15.30 -11.09
CA TYR A 349 5.12 -14.24 -10.10
C TYR A 349 5.77 -14.85 -8.85
N SER A 350 6.37 -14.05 -7.98
CA SER A 350 6.59 -14.47 -6.59
C SER A 350 5.20 -14.75 -5.98
N PHE A 351 4.88 -16.01 -5.68
CA PHE A 351 3.69 -16.49 -4.94
C PHE A 351 2.32 -16.56 -5.64
N GLU A 352 2.07 -15.89 -6.76
CA GLU A 352 0.73 -15.93 -7.40
C GLU A 352 0.58 -17.04 -8.47
N GLY A 353 1.64 -17.31 -9.24
CA GLY A 353 1.52 -18.04 -10.51
C GLY A 353 1.25 -19.55 -10.39
N GLY A 354 1.70 -20.19 -9.32
CA GLY A 354 1.54 -21.63 -9.15
C GLY A 354 0.24 -22.02 -8.44
N ILE A 355 -0.09 -21.29 -7.37
CA ILE A 355 -1.18 -21.65 -6.46
C ILE A 355 -2.54 -21.55 -7.15
N SER A 356 -2.87 -20.40 -7.75
CA SER A 356 -4.13 -20.20 -8.49
C SER A 356 -4.29 -21.22 -9.64
N TYR A 357 -3.21 -21.46 -10.41
CA TYR A 357 -3.18 -22.49 -11.46
C TYR A 357 -3.44 -23.91 -10.91
N ALA A 358 -2.86 -24.26 -9.75
CA ALA A 358 -3.10 -25.55 -9.12
C ALA A 358 -4.55 -25.72 -8.63
N PHE A 359 -5.12 -24.65 -8.08
CA PHE A 359 -6.52 -24.61 -7.66
C PHE A 359 -7.49 -24.81 -8.83
N ASP A 360 -7.17 -24.29 -10.01
CA ASP A 360 -8.00 -24.41 -11.21
C ASP A 360 -7.91 -25.77 -11.92
N GLN A 361 -6.75 -26.43 -11.88
CA GLN A 361 -6.45 -27.57 -12.77
C GLN A 361 -6.50 -28.95 -12.10
N TYR A 362 -6.33 -29.06 -10.78
CA TYR A 362 -6.17 -30.36 -10.12
C TYR A 362 -7.36 -30.74 -9.22
N THR A 363 -7.53 -32.04 -8.92
CA THR A 363 -8.51 -32.52 -7.93
C THR A 363 -7.97 -32.35 -6.51
N ALA A 364 -8.81 -32.26 -5.48
CA ALA A 364 -8.39 -31.90 -4.10
C ALA A 364 -7.12 -32.62 -3.58
N GLN A 365 -7.04 -33.95 -3.69
CA GLN A 365 -5.83 -34.70 -3.26
C GLN A 365 -4.60 -34.47 -4.15
N ALA A 366 -4.79 -34.14 -5.43
CA ALA A 366 -3.69 -33.76 -6.31
C ALA A 366 -3.30 -32.28 -6.12
N LYS A 367 -4.21 -31.42 -5.66
CA LYS A 367 -3.95 -30.01 -5.34
C LYS A 367 -2.93 -29.89 -4.23
N ASP A 368 -3.19 -30.51 -3.07
CA ASP A 368 -2.31 -30.41 -1.91
C ASP A 368 -0.89 -30.85 -2.25
N ARG A 369 -0.75 -31.98 -2.96
CA ARG A 369 0.53 -32.48 -3.41
C ARG A 369 1.24 -31.56 -4.42
N VAL A 370 0.51 -31.03 -5.41
CA VAL A 370 1.10 -30.16 -6.44
C VAL A 370 1.48 -28.79 -5.86
N VAL A 371 0.67 -28.26 -4.95
CA VAL A 371 0.94 -27.01 -4.22
C VAL A 371 2.18 -27.21 -3.34
N ASP A 372 2.16 -28.20 -2.44
CA ASP A 372 3.23 -28.39 -1.46
C ASP A 372 4.53 -28.88 -2.09
N GLU A 373 4.50 -29.93 -2.92
CA GLU A 373 5.72 -30.59 -3.42
C GLU A 373 6.33 -29.88 -4.63
N ILE A 374 5.54 -29.16 -5.44
CA ILE A 374 6.02 -28.60 -6.72
C ILE A 374 6.04 -27.09 -6.71
N ILE A 375 4.97 -26.43 -6.24
CA ILE A 375 4.88 -24.97 -6.34
C ILE A 375 5.63 -24.31 -5.20
N LEU A 376 5.30 -24.63 -3.95
CA LEU A 376 5.95 -24.05 -2.78
C LEU A 376 7.44 -24.41 -2.72
N SER A 377 7.82 -25.60 -3.18
CA SER A 377 9.23 -25.99 -3.27
C SER A 377 10.00 -25.13 -4.27
N ARG A 378 9.44 -24.84 -5.45
CA ARG A 378 10.07 -23.96 -6.46
C ARG A 378 10.10 -22.50 -6.02
N GLU A 379 9.06 -22.04 -5.34
CA GLU A 379 9.05 -20.70 -4.75
C GLU A 379 10.11 -20.57 -3.66
N LYS A 380 10.26 -21.59 -2.81
CA LYS A 380 11.35 -21.65 -1.83
C LYS A 380 12.73 -21.64 -2.50
N ASP A 381 12.95 -22.47 -3.52
CA ASP A 381 14.22 -22.50 -4.26
C ASP A 381 14.52 -21.14 -4.93
N PHE A 382 13.49 -20.47 -5.45
CA PHE A 382 13.59 -19.13 -6.03
C PHE A 382 13.97 -18.09 -4.98
N LEU A 383 13.32 -18.10 -3.81
CA LEU A 383 13.65 -17.21 -2.70
C LEU A 383 15.07 -17.46 -2.18
N GLU A 384 15.48 -18.72 -2.04
CA GLU A 384 16.85 -19.07 -1.65
C GLU A 384 17.86 -18.56 -2.67
N CYS A 385 17.59 -18.69 -3.98
CA CYS A 385 18.43 -18.14 -5.04
C CYS A 385 18.51 -16.60 -4.99
N LEU A 386 17.38 -15.93 -4.75
CA LEU A 386 17.30 -14.49 -4.58
C LEU A 386 18.16 -14.02 -3.38
N LEU A 387 18.01 -14.68 -2.23
CA LEU A 387 18.77 -14.38 -1.01
C LEU A 387 20.27 -14.65 -1.18
N ASN A 388 20.64 -15.76 -1.83
CA ASN A 388 22.02 -16.06 -2.16
C ASN A 388 22.64 -15.01 -3.09
N SER A 389 21.84 -14.44 -4.00
CA SER A 389 22.28 -13.36 -4.89
C SER A 389 22.38 -12.03 -4.14
N ALA A 390 21.47 -11.75 -3.21
CA ALA A 390 21.52 -10.58 -2.33
C ALA A 390 22.81 -10.56 -1.47
N GLY A 391 23.24 -11.73 -0.98
CA GLY A 391 24.51 -11.85 -0.24
C GLY A 391 25.77 -11.51 -1.05
N GLN A 392 25.66 -11.24 -2.35
CA GLN A 392 26.77 -10.82 -3.22
C GLN A 392 26.82 -9.29 -3.42
N THR A 393 25.91 -8.52 -2.81
CA THR A 393 25.86 -7.06 -2.92
C THR A 393 26.31 -6.37 -1.63
N ASP A 394 26.97 -5.21 -1.76
CA ASP A 394 27.47 -4.42 -0.61
C ASP A 394 26.38 -3.61 0.11
N THR A 395 25.12 -3.78 -0.28
CA THR A 395 23.96 -3.03 0.25
C THR A 395 22.81 -3.98 0.53
N PRO A 396 21.93 -3.68 1.51
CA PRO A 396 20.71 -4.46 1.70
C PRO A 396 19.93 -4.58 0.40
N PHE A 397 19.40 -5.77 0.13
CA PHE A 397 18.68 -6.05 -1.11
C PHE A 397 17.18 -5.79 -0.90
N PHE A 398 16.63 -4.82 -1.64
CA PHE A 398 15.21 -4.47 -1.55
C PHE A 398 14.42 -5.12 -2.68
N PHE A 399 13.30 -5.74 -2.33
CA PHE A 399 12.37 -6.29 -3.30
C PHE A 399 10.91 -6.18 -2.86
N SER A 400 10.00 -6.22 -3.84
CA SER A 400 8.55 -6.23 -3.63
C SER A 400 7.93 -7.57 -4.00
N CYS A 401 7.06 -8.06 -3.13
CA CYS A 401 6.32 -9.29 -3.30
C CYS A 401 4.81 -9.00 -3.21
N GLY A 402 4.10 -9.19 -4.32
CA GLY A 402 2.65 -9.08 -4.36
C GLY A 402 1.99 -10.43 -4.16
N ILE A 403 1.06 -10.52 -3.21
CA ILE A 403 0.15 -11.65 -3.07
C ILE A 403 -1.19 -11.23 -3.67
N GLU A 404 -1.39 -11.65 -4.92
CA GLU A 404 -2.68 -11.50 -5.60
C GLU A 404 -3.40 -12.85 -5.56
N MET A 405 -4.43 -12.96 -4.72
CA MET A 405 -5.30 -14.13 -4.70
C MET A 405 -6.38 -13.97 -5.78
N ASN A 406 -6.02 -14.31 -7.01
CA ASN A 406 -6.96 -14.47 -8.11
C ASN A 406 -7.71 -15.80 -7.93
N GLY A 407 -8.73 -15.78 -7.07
CA GLY A 407 -9.68 -16.88 -6.89
C GLY A 407 -10.76 -16.91 -7.97
#